data_AF-A0AAW8FQP3-F1
#
_entry.id   AF-A0AAW8FQP3-F1
#
_cell.length_a   1.000
_cell.length_b   1.000
_cell.length_c   1.000
_cell.angle_alpha   90.00
_cell.angle_beta   90.00
_cell.angle_gamma   90.00
#
_symmetry.space_group_name_H-M   'P 1'
#
loop_
_entity.id
_entity.type
_entity.pdbx_description
1 polymer ?
#
loop_
_entity_poly.entity_id
_entity_poly.type
_entity_poly.pdbx_seq_one_letter_code
_entity_poly.pdbx_strand_id
1 'polypeptide(L)'
;MQALPAPLTATDAEAPADQLLASLGLKLGGLPEGTLAVMRSMLTDQAAADHVRLALGRQIAGVGAALPAGEDPELRAARVVTALLGVTIGHQLLGLASLREVPADRIATMLRPAVKALVEPPE
;
A
#
# COMPACT_ATOMS: atom_id res chain seq x y z
N MET A 1 23.52 -37.95 -1.96
CA MET A 1 23.81 -36.54 -2.25
C MET A 1 22.50 -35.85 -2.63
N GLN A 2 21.89 -35.12 -1.71
CA GLN A 2 20.76 -34.24 -2.05
C GLN A 2 21.34 -32.92 -2.56
N ALA A 3 20.83 -32.43 -3.68
CA ALA A 3 21.24 -31.17 -4.28
C ALA A 3 20.83 -30.00 -3.38
N LEU A 4 21.79 -29.10 -3.14
CA LEU A 4 21.56 -27.83 -2.46
C LEU A 4 20.58 -26.98 -3.30
N PRO A 5 19.62 -26.25 -2.71
CA PRO A 5 18.73 -25.38 -3.47
C PRO A 5 19.55 -24.34 -4.25
N ALA A 6 19.21 -24.16 -5.53
CA ALA A 6 19.84 -23.14 -6.36
C ALA A 6 19.68 -21.75 -5.70
N PRO A 7 20.69 -20.88 -5.78
CA PRO A 7 20.56 -19.51 -5.30
C PRO A 7 19.43 -18.83 -6.06
N LEU A 8 18.52 -18.19 -5.34
CA LEU A 8 17.43 -17.40 -5.90
C LEU A 8 18.05 -16.37 -6.84
N THR A 9 17.94 -16.62 -8.14
CA THR A 9 18.27 -15.65 -9.17
C THR A 9 17.40 -14.42 -8.93
N ALA A 10 17.98 -13.23 -9.04
CA ALA A 10 17.38 -11.92 -8.74
C ALA A 10 16.09 -11.55 -9.53
N THR A 11 15.45 -12.53 -10.16
CA THR A 11 14.20 -12.43 -10.92
C THR A 11 12.95 -12.53 -10.04
N ASP A 12 13.06 -12.96 -8.78
CA ASP A 12 11.92 -13.20 -7.90
C ASP A 12 11.65 -12.07 -6.88
N ALA A 13 12.30 -10.91 -7.03
CA ALA A 13 11.86 -9.72 -6.32
C ALA A 13 10.57 -9.22 -7.00
N GLU A 14 9.42 -9.59 -6.45
CA GLU A 14 8.12 -9.09 -6.89
C GLU A 14 8.21 -7.57 -7.02
N ALA A 15 7.79 -7.02 -8.17
CA ALA A 15 7.95 -5.60 -8.46
C ALA A 15 7.37 -4.77 -7.30
N PRO A 16 7.98 -3.64 -6.88
CA PRO A 16 7.48 -2.85 -5.75
C PRO A 16 5.98 -2.50 -5.85
N ALA A 17 5.49 -2.29 -7.08
CA ALA A 17 4.06 -2.10 -7.37
C ALA A 17 3.18 -3.28 -6.92
N ASP A 18 3.64 -4.51 -7.13
CA ASP A 18 2.90 -5.73 -6.86
C ASP A 18 2.81 -6.00 -5.36
N GLN A 19 3.91 -5.76 -4.63
CA GLN A 19 3.90 -5.83 -3.16
C GLN A 19 2.95 -4.80 -2.54
N LEU A 20 2.89 -3.60 -3.09
CA LEU A 20 1.96 -2.54 -2.66
C LEU A 20 0.50 -2.93 -2.93
N LEU A 21 0.22 -3.56 -4.07
CA LEU A 21 -1.11 -4.05 -4.42
C LEU A 21 -1.51 -5.26 -3.57
N ALA A 22 -0.58 -6.16 -3.25
CA ALA A 22 -0.82 -7.28 -2.33
C ALA A 22 -1.16 -6.75 -0.93
N SER A 23 -0.44 -5.74 -0.43
CA SER A 23 -0.77 -5.06 0.84
C SER A 23 -2.16 -4.43 0.81
N LEU A 24 -2.55 -3.80 -0.31
CA LEU A 24 -3.90 -3.28 -0.47
C LEU A 24 -4.94 -4.41 -0.42
N GLY A 25 -4.70 -5.52 -1.13
CA GLY A 25 -5.60 -6.69 -1.13
C GLY A 25 -5.93 -7.19 0.28
N LEU A 26 -4.90 -7.30 1.14
CA LEU A 26 -5.08 -7.66 2.55
C LEU A 26 -5.97 -6.65 3.29
N LYS A 27 -5.73 -5.34 3.10
CA LYS A 27 -6.53 -4.28 3.72
C LYS A 27 -7.98 -4.28 3.23
N LEU A 28 -8.23 -4.67 1.98
CA LEU A 28 -9.58 -4.78 1.41
C LEU A 28 -10.30 -6.06 1.87
N GLY A 29 -9.56 -7.14 2.14
CA GLY A 29 -10.10 -8.37 2.75
C GLY A 29 -10.67 -8.16 4.16
N GLY A 30 -10.29 -7.07 4.81
CA GLY A 30 -10.80 -6.65 6.11
C GLY A 30 -9.68 -6.11 6.98
N LEU A 31 -9.99 -5.08 7.77
CA LEU A 31 -9.08 -4.58 8.79
C LEU A 31 -9.54 -5.05 10.17
N PRO A 32 -8.62 -5.30 11.12
CA PRO A 32 -8.99 -5.53 12.51
C PRO A 32 -9.84 -4.36 13.04
N GLU A 33 -10.84 -4.64 13.89
CA GLU A 33 -11.73 -3.59 14.41
C GLU A 33 -10.95 -2.49 15.16
N GLY A 34 -9.89 -2.86 15.87
CA GLY A 34 -9.00 -1.89 16.52
C GLY A 34 -8.33 -0.94 15.52
N THR A 35 -7.94 -1.42 14.34
CA THR A 35 -7.38 -0.58 13.27
C THR A 35 -8.45 0.36 12.71
N LEU A 36 -9.67 -0.13 12.48
CA LEU A 36 -10.79 0.71 12.03
C LEU A 36 -11.14 1.78 13.06
N ALA A 37 -11.16 1.43 14.36
CA ALA A 37 -11.39 2.38 15.44
C ALA A 37 -10.33 3.49 15.44
N VAL A 38 -9.04 3.16 15.34
CA VAL A 38 -7.95 4.15 15.24
C VAL A 38 -8.12 5.05 14.01
N MET A 39 -8.46 4.49 12.84
CA MET A 39 -8.67 5.28 11.62
C MET A 39 -9.89 6.19 11.71
N ARG A 40 -10.94 5.83 12.45
CA ARG A 40 -12.08 6.72 12.72
C ARG A 40 -11.67 7.83 13.69
N SER A 41 -10.98 7.47 14.77
CA SER A 41 -10.53 8.42 15.79
C SER A 41 -9.53 9.44 15.27
N MET A 42 -8.70 9.11 14.27
CA MET A 42 -7.71 10.05 13.72
C MET A 42 -8.31 11.36 13.17
N LEU A 43 -9.62 11.37 12.88
CA LEU A 43 -10.32 12.54 12.36
C LEU A 43 -10.85 13.46 13.47
N THR A 44 -10.89 12.97 14.72
CA THR A 44 -11.51 13.67 15.86
C THR A 44 -10.62 13.73 17.10
N ASP A 45 -9.57 12.92 17.17
CA ASP A 45 -8.63 12.79 18.27
C ASP A 45 -7.20 13.01 17.78
N GLN A 46 -6.50 13.97 18.40
CA GLN A 46 -5.17 14.37 17.96
C GLN A 46 -4.11 13.29 18.23
N ALA A 47 -4.20 12.54 19.33
CA ALA A 47 -3.25 11.49 19.64
C ALA A 47 -3.37 10.32 18.64
N ALA A 48 -4.59 9.97 18.23
CA ALA A 48 -4.84 9.01 17.16
C ALA A 48 -4.31 9.53 15.82
N ALA A 49 -4.49 10.82 15.50
CA ALA A 49 -3.94 11.44 14.31
C ALA A 49 -2.40 11.38 14.27
N ASP A 50 -1.75 11.70 15.38
CA ASP A 50 -0.29 11.62 15.52
C ASP A 50 0.21 10.18 15.35
N HIS A 51 -0.49 9.21 15.95
CA HIS A 51 -0.18 7.80 15.80
C HIS A 51 -0.25 7.33 14.33
N VAL A 52 -1.33 7.69 13.63
CA VAL A 52 -1.50 7.35 12.20
C VAL A 52 -0.43 8.05 11.35
N ARG A 53 -0.13 9.33 11.60
CA ARG A 53 0.94 10.06 10.88
C ARG A 53 2.30 9.38 11.05
N LEU A 54 2.65 8.95 12.26
CA LEU A 54 3.89 8.20 12.51
C LEU A 54 3.90 6.84 11.79
N ALA A 55 2.78 6.12 11.79
CA ALA A 55 2.68 4.83 11.09
C ALA A 55 2.81 4.99 9.57
N LEU A 56 2.13 5.96 8.98
CA LEU A 56 2.23 6.27 7.56
C LEU A 56 3.63 6.76 7.18
N GLY A 57 4.27 7.59 8.01
CA GLY A 57 5.65 8.02 7.79
C GLY A 57 6.63 6.85 7.72
N ARG A 58 6.50 5.87 8.63
CA ARG A 58 7.31 4.64 8.56
C ARG A 58 7.03 3.82 7.30
N GLN A 59 5.76 3.71 6.89
CA GLN A 59 5.40 3.02 5.66
C GLN A 59 6.01 3.72 4.43
N ILE A 60 5.94 5.04 4.37
CA ILE A 60 6.52 5.86 3.30
C ILE A 60 8.04 5.64 3.24
N ALA A 61 8.74 5.73 4.36
CA ALA A 61 10.18 5.49 4.42
C ALA A 61 10.56 4.08 3.94
N GLY A 62 9.83 3.05 4.38
CA GLY A 62 10.05 1.67 3.96
C GLY A 62 9.81 1.46 2.46
N VAL A 63 8.74 2.03 1.92
CA VAL A 63 8.46 1.97 0.47
C VAL A 63 9.54 2.72 -0.31
N GLY A 64 9.90 3.94 0.10
CA GLY A 64 10.92 4.75 -0.57
C GLY A 64 12.27 4.05 -0.64
N ALA A 65 12.67 3.34 0.42
CA ALA A 65 13.90 2.55 0.44
C ALA A 65 13.87 1.33 -0.51
N ALA A 66 12.69 0.83 -0.84
CA ALA A 66 12.49 -0.30 -1.75
C ALA A 66 12.28 0.12 -3.22
N LEU A 67 12.01 1.40 -3.49
CA LEU A 67 11.83 1.90 -4.85
C LEU A 67 13.15 1.94 -5.62
N PRO A 68 13.12 1.80 -6.96
CA PRO A 68 14.30 2.00 -7.78
C PRO A 68 14.89 3.40 -7.57
N ALA A 69 16.23 3.45 -7.55
CA ALA A 69 16.98 4.70 -7.47
C ALA A 69 16.50 5.70 -8.52
N GLY A 70 16.36 6.96 -8.12
CA GLY A 70 15.83 8.02 -8.95
C GLY A 70 15.49 9.25 -8.10
N GLU A 71 14.92 10.25 -8.75
CA GLU A 71 14.49 11.48 -8.07
C GLU A 71 13.36 11.19 -7.07
N ASP A 72 13.44 11.90 -5.93
CA ASP A 72 12.45 11.95 -4.86
C ASP A 72 11.78 10.60 -4.49
N PRO A 73 12.55 9.58 -4.08
CA PRO A 73 11.99 8.27 -3.74
C PRO A 73 10.95 8.35 -2.59
N GLU A 74 11.15 9.27 -1.64
CA GLU A 74 10.21 9.49 -0.54
C GLU A 74 8.91 10.13 -1.01
N LEU A 75 8.95 11.08 -1.96
CA LEU A 75 7.76 11.68 -2.54
C LEU A 75 6.97 10.67 -3.38
N ARG A 76 7.66 9.86 -4.19
CA ARG A 76 7.05 8.75 -4.94
C ARG A 76 6.36 7.75 -4.00
N ALA A 77 7.03 7.40 -2.91
CA ALA A 77 6.45 6.57 -1.85
C ALA A 77 5.22 7.23 -1.20
N ALA A 78 5.29 8.52 -0.86
CA ALA A 78 4.18 9.26 -0.27
C ALA A 78 2.95 9.31 -1.19
N ARG A 79 3.15 9.49 -2.50
CA ARG A 79 2.08 9.49 -3.51
C ARG A 79 1.35 8.16 -3.54
N VAL A 80 2.10 7.05 -3.66
CA VAL A 80 1.48 5.72 -3.73
C VAL A 80 0.83 5.31 -2.41
N VAL A 81 1.48 5.57 -1.27
CA VAL A 81 0.91 5.25 0.05
C VAL A 81 -0.40 6.02 0.29
N THR A 82 -0.43 7.31 -0.04
CA THR A 82 -1.63 8.14 0.10
C THR A 82 -2.75 7.71 -0.84
N ALA A 83 -2.44 7.34 -2.09
CA ALA A 83 -3.42 6.82 -3.03
C ALA A 83 -4.08 5.51 -2.50
N LEU A 84 -3.27 4.57 -2.00
CA LEU A 84 -3.77 3.33 -1.41
C LEU A 84 -4.56 3.56 -0.11
N LEU A 85 -4.17 4.55 0.69
CA LEU A 85 -4.93 4.96 1.87
C LEU A 85 -6.32 5.46 1.48
N GLY A 86 -6.44 6.28 0.44
CA GLY A 86 -7.73 6.75 -0.08
C GLY A 86 -8.64 5.61 -0.52
N VAL A 87 -8.11 4.63 -1.24
CA VAL A 87 -8.86 3.41 -1.62
C VAL A 87 -9.30 2.63 -0.38
N THR A 88 -8.41 2.48 0.60
CA THR A 88 -8.72 1.79 1.87
C THR A 88 -9.83 2.50 2.63
N ILE A 89 -9.82 3.84 2.70
CA ILE A 89 -10.86 4.63 3.36
C ILE A 89 -12.20 4.50 2.62
N GLY A 90 -12.19 4.64 1.29
CA GLY A 90 -13.39 4.50 0.47
C GLY A 90 -14.04 3.12 0.62
N HIS A 91 -13.22 2.07 0.69
CA HIS A 91 -13.70 0.72 0.89
C HIS A 91 -14.12 0.45 2.35
N GLN A 92 -13.22 0.63 3.32
CA GLN A 92 -13.41 0.14 4.69
C GLN A 92 -14.20 1.10 5.60
N LEU A 93 -14.05 2.41 5.43
CA LEU A 93 -14.71 3.39 6.30
C LEU A 93 -16.00 3.92 5.70
N LEU A 94 -15.98 4.23 4.40
CA LEU A 94 -17.14 4.82 3.71
C LEU A 94 -18.07 3.77 3.10
N GLY A 95 -17.60 2.54 2.90
CA GLY A 95 -18.41 1.47 2.35
C GLY A 95 -18.93 1.76 0.95
N LEU A 96 -18.17 2.48 0.11
CA LEU A 96 -18.62 2.86 -1.23
C LEU A 96 -19.01 1.61 -2.03
N ALA A 97 -20.27 1.53 -2.45
CA ALA A 97 -20.85 0.33 -3.08
C ALA A 97 -20.00 -0.16 -4.27
N SER A 98 -19.57 0.76 -5.14
CA SER A 98 -18.72 0.45 -6.30
C SER A 98 -17.33 -0.12 -5.97
N LEU A 99 -16.87 0.03 -4.72
CA LEU A 99 -15.66 -0.61 -4.22
C LEU A 99 -15.97 -1.88 -3.41
N ARG A 100 -17.08 -1.90 -2.66
CA ARG A 100 -17.46 -3.02 -1.79
C ARG A 100 -17.99 -4.24 -2.54
N GLU A 101 -18.65 -4.02 -3.66
CA GLU A 101 -19.29 -5.08 -4.46
C GLU A 101 -18.32 -5.76 -5.42
N VAL A 102 -17.10 -5.25 -5.52
CA VAL A 102 -16.06 -5.75 -6.43
C VAL A 102 -15.02 -6.56 -5.63
N PRO A 103 -14.58 -7.73 -6.11
CA PRO A 103 -13.50 -8.48 -5.47
C PRO A 103 -12.21 -7.66 -5.35
N ALA A 104 -11.49 -7.81 -4.23
CA ALA A 104 -10.25 -7.09 -3.98
C ALA A 104 -9.20 -7.27 -5.10
N ASP A 105 -9.08 -8.48 -5.65
CA ASP A 105 -8.15 -8.77 -6.76
C ASP A 105 -8.49 -8.00 -8.04
N ARG A 106 -9.79 -7.75 -8.28
CA ARG A 106 -10.22 -6.96 -9.43
C ARG A 106 -9.85 -5.49 -9.25
N ILE A 107 -10.00 -4.96 -8.03
CA ILE A 107 -9.56 -3.59 -7.69
C ILE A 107 -8.04 -3.48 -7.85
N ALA A 108 -7.28 -4.45 -7.32
CA ALA A 108 -5.82 -4.49 -7.45
C ALA A 108 -5.37 -4.56 -8.93
N THR A 109 -6.04 -5.37 -9.75
CA THR A 109 -5.79 -5.46 -11.19
C THR A 109 -6.01 -4.11 -11.89
N MET A 110 -7.09 -3.41 -11.57
CA MET A 110 -7.39 -2.10 -12.16
C MET A 110 -6.42 -1.00 -11.72
N LEU A 111 -5.93 -1.06 -10.48
CA LEU A 111 -4.98 -0.08 -9.93
C LEU A 111 -3.54 -0.32 -10.37
N ARG A 112 -3.19 -1.51 -10.84
CA ARG A 112 -1.83 -1.88 -11.25
C ARG A 112 -1.14 -0.86 -12.17
N PRO A 113 -1.72 -0.43 -13.30
CA PRO A 113 -1.07 0.58 -14.16
C PRO A 113 -0.87 1.92 -13.45
N ALA A 114 -1.82 2.34 -12.62
CA ALA A 114 -1.70 3.59 -11.85
C ALA A 114 -0.60 3.50 -10.79
N VAL A 115 -0.54 2.40 -10.04
CA VAL A 115 0.50 2.16 -9.03
C VAL A 115 1.87 2.13 -9.68
N LYS A 116 2.02 1.45 -10.83
CA LYS A 116 3.27 1.43 -11.60
C LYS A 116 3.73 2.86 -11.95
N ALA A 117 2.85 3.68 -12.51
CA ALA A 117 3.16 5.07 -12.86
C ALA A 117 3.50 5.94 -11.64
N LEU A 118 2.92 5.66 -10.47
CA LEU A 118 3.23 6.41 -9.23
C LEU A 118 4.60 6.05 -8.65
N VAL A 119 5.06 4.82 -8.86
CA VAL A 119 6.34 4.33 -8.35
C VAL A 119 7.47 4.46 -9.34
N GLU A 120 7.25 4.90 -10.57
CA GLU A 120 8.30 5.20 -11.55
C GLU A 120 8.80 6.66 -11.38
N PRO A 121 10.06 6.97 -11.74
CA PRO A 121 10.51 8.36 -11.84
C PRO A 121 9.68 9.11 -12.90
N PRO A 122 9.46 10.43 -12.76
CA PRO A 122 8.91 11.24 -13.84
C PRO A 122 9.85 11.17 -15.06
N GLU A 123 9.28 11.10 -16.28
CA GLU A 123 10.02 11.24 -17.54
C GLU A 123 10.49 12.68 -17.78
#